data_AF-A0AAW8AQX8-F1
#
_entry.id   AF-A0AAW8AQX8-F1
#
_cell.length_a   1.000
_cell.length_b   1.000
_cell.length_c   1.000
_cell.angle_alpha   90.00
_cell.angle_beta   90.00
_cell.angle_gamma   90.00
#
_symmetry.space_group_name_H-M   'P 1'
#
loop_
_entity.id
_entity.type
_entity.pdbx_description
1 polymer ?
#
loop_
_entity_poly.entity_id
_entity_poly.type
_entity_poly.pdbx_seq_one_letter_code
_entity_poly.pdbx_strand_id
1 'polypeptide(L)' 'GSTFDDVLTPEGRVHDQQRLSYLQRHLVALRQAIAAGVPVQGYFAWSLLDNFEWAEGYLRRFGLAHVDYATQQRVLKD' A
#
# COMPACT_ATOMS: atom_id res chain seq x y z
N GLY A 1 -9.06 -3.70 -3.36
CA GLY A 1 -7.95 -3.61 -2.40
C GLY A 1 -7.05 -2.44 -2.75
N SER A 2 -5.98 -2.21 -2.01
CA SER A 2 -5.02 -1.11 -2.19
C SER A 2 -3.97 -1.38 -3.29
N THR A 3 -4.34 -2.06 -4.37
CA THR A 3 -3.42 -2.38 -5.48
C THR A 3 -3.64 -1.44 -6.65
N PHE A 4 -2.54 -0.83 -7.09
CA PHE A 4 -2.48 0.16 -8.16
C PHE A 4 -1.13 0.00 -8.87
N ASP A 5 -1.06 0.45 -10.12
CA ASP A 5 0.15 0.33 -10.92
C ASP A 5 1.22 1.32 -10.42
N ASP A 6 2.43 0.81 -10.20
CA ASP A 6 3.58 1.64 -9.86
C ASP A 6 4.24 2.15 -11.15
N VAL A 7 4.54 3.45 -11.19
CA VAL A 7 5.36 4.07 -12.25
C VAL A 7 6.62 4.63 -11.61
N LEU A 8 7.78 4.13 -12.02
CA LEU A 8 9.07 4.64 -11.57
C LEU A 8 9.41 5.91 -12.35
N THR A 9 9.61 7.03 -11.65
CA THR A 9 10.04 8.28 -12.28
C THR A 9 11.53 8.23 -12.66
N PRO A 10 12.02 9.13 -13.54
CA PRO A 10 13.44 9.23 -13.86
C PRO A 10 14.34 9.45 -12.61
N GLU A 11 13.79 10.03 -11.55
CA GLU A 11 14.46 10.26 -10.27
C GLU A 11 14.40 9.05 -9.32
N GLY A 12 13.82 7.93 -9.76
CA GLY A 12 13.72 6.70 -8.98
C GLY A 12 12.66 6.73 -7.88
N ARG A 13 11.56 7.48 -8.08
CA ARG A 13 10.44 7.58 -7.13
C ARG A 13 9.21 6.85 -7.65
N VAL A 14 8.28 6.53 -6.75
CA VAL A 14 6.96 5.97 -7.09
C VAL A 14 5.87 6.80 -6.41
N HIS A 15 5.10 7.52 -7.22
CA HIS A 15 4.00 8.36 -6.77
C HIS A 15 2.68 7.58 -6.78
N ASP A 16 2.25 7.07 -5.62
CA ASP A 16 1.06 6.24 -5.46
C ASP A 16 -0.06 6.97 -4.71
N GLN A 17 -0.55 8.02 -5.36
CA GLN A 17 -1.65 8.84 -4.86
C GLN A 17 -2.95 8.05 -4.69
N GLN A 18 -3.15 6.99 -5.47
CA GLN A 18 -4.33 6.15 -5.38
C GLN A 18 -4.32 5.31 -4.10
N ARG A 19 -3.18 4.70 -3.75
CA ARG A 19 -3.00 3.98 -2.47
C ARG A 19 -3.07 4.93 -1.30
N LEU A 20 -2.43 6.11 -1.38
CA LEU A 20 -2.51 7.13 -0.32
C LEU A 20 -3.98 7.49 -0.02
N SER A 21 -4.74 7.83 -1.07
CA SER A 21 -6.15 8.19 -0.95
C SER A 21 -7.00 7.02 -0.42
N TYR A 22 -6.73 5.79 -0.87
CA TYR A 22 -7.40 4.59 -0.36
C TYR A 22 -7.18 4.42 1.14
N LEU A 23 -5.93 4.46 1.61
CA LEU A 23 -5.58 4.25 3.02
C LEU A 23 -6.16 5.35 3.91
N GLN A 24 -6.09 6.61 3.48
CA GLN A 24 -6.67 7.74 4.20
C GLN A 24 -8.18 7.57 4.40
N ARG A 25 -8.93 7.20 3.36
CA ARG A 25 -10.39 6.96 3.49
C ARG A 25 -10.70 5.85 4.47
N HIS A 26 -9.92 4.77 4.48
CA HIS A 26 -10.12 3.65 5.40
C HIS A 26 -9.77 4.02 6.85
N LEU A 27 -8.72 4.81 7.07
CA LEU A 27 -8.36 5.31 8.39
C LEU A 27 -9.40 6.29 8.94
N VAL A 28 -10.02 7.11 8.08
CA VAL A 28 -11.16 7.97 8.46
C VAL A 28 -12.35 7.12 8.89
N ALA A 29 -12.70 6.07 8.12
CA ALA A 29 -13.77 5.15 8.50
C ALA A 29 -13.47 4.41 9.81
N LEU A 30 -12.21 3.98 10.00
CA LEU A 30 -11.76 3.35 11.25
C LEU A 30 -11.91 4.29 12.45
N ARG A 31 -11.51 5.56 12.28
CA ARG A 31 -11.68 6.60 13.29
C ARG A 31 -13.15 6.81 13.65
N GLN A 32 -14.06 6.79 12.67
CA GLN A 32 -15.50 6.90 12.92
C GLN A 32 -16.03 5.71 13.73
N ALA A 33 -15.58 4.49 13.42
CA ALA A 33 -15.94 3.29 14.19
C ALA A 33 -15.44 3.38 15.64
N ILE A 34 -14.21 3.85 15.86
CA ILE A 34 -13.67 4.09 17.21
C ILE A 34 -14.51 5.12 17.96
N ALA A 35 -14.88 6.23 17.31
CA ALA A 35 -15.74 7.25 17.90
C ALA A 35 -17.14 6.73 18.26
N ALA A 36 -17.63 5.72 17.54
CA ALA A 36 -18.90 5.03 17.82
C ALA A 36 -18.79 3.95 18.92
N GLY A 37 -17.61 3.78 19.54
CA GLY A 37 -17.39 2.85 20.65
C GLY A 37 -16.87 1.47 20.25
N VAL A 38 -16.50 1.25 18.99
CA VAL A 38 -15.87 -0.02 18.57
C VAL A 38 -14.44 -0.10 19.13
N PRO A 39 -14.07 -1.17 19.87
CA PRO A 39 -12.76 -1.27 20.54
C PRO A 39 -11.65 -1.71 19.58
N VAL A 40 -11.28 -0.85 18.62
CA VAL A 40 -10.16 -1.08 17.70
C VAL A 40 -8.83 -0.78 18.40
N GLN A 41 -7.90 -1.72 18.41
CA GLN A 41 -6.60 -1.58 19.08
C GLN A 41 -5.42 -1.39 18.13
N GLY A 42 -5.62 -1.57 16.83
CA GLY A 42 -4.55 -1.44 15.85
C GLY A 42 -5.05 -1.52 14.41
N TYR A 43 -4.20 -1.09 13.50
CA TYR A 43 -4.40 -1.15 12.05
C TYR A 43 -3.09 -1.59 11.40
N PHE A 44 -3.15 -2.60 10.53
CA PHE A 44 -2.01 -3.09 9.78
C PHE A 44 -2.30 -2.94 8.30
N ALA A 45 -1.45 -2.19 7.61
CA ALA A 45 -1.52 -2.07 6.17
C ALA A 45 -0.96 -3.33 5.52
N TRP A 46 -1.76 -3.99 4.69
CA TRP A 46 -1.24 -4.93 3.71
C TRP A 46 -0.76 -4.16 2.48
N SER A 47 0.53 -4.14 2.16
CA SER A 47 1.67 -4.82 2.81
C SER A 47 2.84 -3.86 2.98
N LEU A 48 3.88 -4.25 3.73
CA LEU A 48 5.11 -3.45 3.81
C LEU A 48 5.80 -3.36 2.45
N LEU A 49 5.99 -4.50 1.80
CA LEU A 49 6.67 -4.64 0.51
C LEU A 49 5.71 -5.18 -0.55
N ASP A 50 5.90 -4.78 -1.80
CA ASP A 50 5.38 -5.54 -2.93
C ASP A 50 5.89 -6.99 -2.85
N ASN A 51 4.99 -7.95 -3.07
CA ASN A 51 5.27 -9.37 -2.86
C ASN A 51 4.51 -10.23 -3.89
N PHE A 52 4.61 -11.55 -3.76
CA PHE A 52 3.90 -12.50 -4.60
C PHE A 52 2.45 -12.64 -4.11
N GLU A 53 1.50 -12.13 -4.89
CA GLU A 53 0.08 -12.14 -4.57
C GLU A 53 -0.61 -13.40 -5.12
N TRP A 54 -0.28 -14.55 -4.55
CA TRP A 54 -0.97 -15.83 -4.79
C TRP A 54 -1.20 -16.14 -6.29
N ALA A 55 -2.46 -16.31 -6.70
CA ALA A 55 -2.83 -16.62 -8.08
C ALA A 55 -2.49 -15.51 -9.08
N GLU A 56 -2.34 -14.27 -8.61
CA GLU A 56 -1.99 -13.11 -9.43
C GLU A 56 -0.46 -12.94 -9.58
N GLY A 57 0.32 -13.73 -8.85
CA GLY A 57 1.77 -13.65 -8.85
C GLY A 57 2.28 -12.23 -8.55
N TYR A 58 3.23 -11.75 -9.34
CA TYR A 58 3.85 -10.43 -9.16
C TYR A 58 3.14 -9.29 -9.93
N LEU A 59 1.96 -9.56 -10.50
CA LEU A 59 1.19 -8.54 -11.24
C LEU A 59 0.55 -7.51 -10.31
N ARG A 60 0.21 -7.91 -9.08
CA ARG A 60 -0.43 -7.03 -8.10
C ARG A 60 0.58 -6.51 -7.09
N ARG A 61 0.64 -5.19 -6.97
CA ARG A 61 1.51 -4.47 -6.04
C ARG A 61 0.68 -3.87 -4.92
N PHE A 62 0.94 -4.29 -3.68
CA PHE A 62 0.24 -3.85 -2.46
C PHE A 62 1.15 -3.09 -1.49
N GLY A 63 2.46 -3.09 -1.74
CA GLY A 63 3.46 -2.59 -0.83
C GLY A 63 3.37 -1.09 -0.59
N LEU A 64 3.67 -0.69 0.65
CA LEU A 64 4.07 0.69 0.94
C LEU A 64 5.46 1.01 0.35
N ALA A 65 6.27 -0.01 0.08
CA ALA A 65 7.49 0.09 -0.70
C ALA A 65 7.39 -0.72 -1.99
N HIS A 66 7.79 -0.09 -3.09
CA HIS A 66 8.03 -0.74 -4.36
C HIS A 66 9.21 -1.70 -4.24
N VAL A 67 9.10 -2.86 -4.88
CA VAL A 67 10.21 -3.81 -5.02
C VAL A 67 10.48 -4.01 -6.51
N ASP A 68 11.70 -3.68 -6.91
CA ASP A 68 12.26 -4.20 -8.16
C ASP A 68 12.61 -5.68 -7.93
N TYR A 69 11.88 -6.57 -8.58
CA TYR A 69 12.04 -8.01 -8.37
C TYR A 69 13.36 -8.55 -8.92
N ALA A 70 13.93 -7.92 -9.95
CA ALA A 70 15.19 -8.36 -10.55
C ALA A 70 16.38 -7.97 -9.68
N THR A 71 16.38 -6.75 -9.13
CA THR A 71 17.52 -6.20 -8.38
C THR A 71 17.35 -6.29 -6.86
N GLN A 72 16.13 -6.54 -6.39
CA GLN A 72 15.74 -6.44 -4.98
C GLN A 72 15.90 -5.03 -4.41
N GLN A 73 15.98 -3.99 -5.24
CA GLN A 73 15.95 -2.61 -4.76
C GLN A 73 14.57 -2.28 -4.18
N ARG A 74 14.54 -1.52 -3.08
CA ARG A 74 13.30 -1.03 -2.45
C ARG A 74 13.22 0.48 -2.60
N VAL A 75 12.05 0.96 -2.97
CA VAL A 75 11.74 2.39 -3.06
C VAL A 75 10.48 2.67 -2.25
N LEU A 76 10.55 3.59 -1.28
CA LEU A 76 9.37 4.03 -0.55
C LEU A 76 8.45 4.82 -1.50
N LYS A 77 7.15 4.51 -1.46
CA LYS A 77 6.13 5.18 -2.27
C LYS A 77 5.56 6.39 -1.51
N ASP A 78 5.08 7.40 -2.23
CA ASP A 78 4.47 8.62 -1.68
C ASP A 78 3.13 9.02 -2.31
#